data_AF-A0A421GD91-F1
#
_entry.id   AF-A0A421GD91-F1
#
_cell.length_a   1.000
_cell.length_b   1.000
_cell.length_c   1.000
_cell.angle_alpha   90.00
_cell.angle_beta   90.00
_cell.angle_gamma   90.00
#
_symmetry.space_group_name_H-M   'P 1'
#
loop_
_entity.id
_entity.type
_entity.pdbx_description
1 polymer ?
#
loop_
_entity_poly.entity_id
_entity_poly.type
_entity_poly.pdbx_seq_one_letter_code
_entity_poly.pdbx_strand_id
1 'polypeptide(L)'
;MSEQDGDLLRELAETLAVHNIQQYNTLLKTKDGFADTRIWKELRRKDGVRIYRERSRHNGLPTTPSLLLLGTVDGTLDDIMYGAVATTDEAIRIKSTYTKDGVIDSKVLHELVQPTMDDPFHHVSVKWRLYNNQRDYVSLDTTGIAHTVKRERIGYNISHSVAFAQIPGLEDTHGIERGNMSVCSLYRQKTPTTVECYVRGFFDFHTQNEMVNTMSLQATAALWSSFTRKRSCAVLKKLVWRMRKSSGCTTSLSLSDDRPSVTQQPPAHIRGRCAICPKSFGFL
;
A
#
# COMPACT_ATOMS: atom_id res chain seq x y z
N MET A 1 9.87 16.70 15.64
CA MET A 1 9.82 15.39 16.30
C MET A 1 11.10 15.25 17.08
N SER A 2 11.02 14.95 18.37
CA SER A 2 12.22 14.76 19.20
C SER A 2 12.90 13.42 18.88
N GLU A 3 14.14 13.23 19.33
CA GLU A 3 14.84 11.95 19.20
C GLU A 3 14.10 10.84 19.96
N GLN A 4 13.60 11.16 21.16
CA GLN A 4 12.77 10.27 21.97
C GLN A 4 11.49 9.83 21.26
N ASP A 5 10.79 10.74 20.58
CA ASP A 5 9.62 10.38 19.77
C ASP A 5 10.02 9.42 18.64
N GLY A 6 11.20 9.63 18.05
CA GLY A 6 11.74 8.75 17.02
C GLY A 6 12.02 7.34 17.51
N ASP A 7 12.59 7.20 18.71
CA ASP A 7 12.83 5.90 19.35
C ASP A 7 11.52 5.16 19.66
N LEU A 8 10.54 5.87 20.22
CA LEU A 8 9.21 5.29 20.50
C LEU A 8 8.51 4.81 19.22
N LEU A 9 8.64 5.55 18.12
CA LEU A 9 8.09 5.15 16.83
C LEU A 9 8.81 3.93 16.24
N ARG A 10 10.13 3.80 16.42
CA ARG A 10 10.89 2.61 16.02
C ARG A 10 10.46 1.38 16.83
N GLU A 11 10.36 1.50 18.14
CA GLU A 11 9.89 0.43 19.02
C GLU A 11 8.45 0.00 18.67
N LEU A 12 7.58 0.98 18.37
CA LEU A 12 6.22 0.71 17.90
C LEU A 12 6.22 -0.07 16.57
N ALA A 13 7.09 0.29 15.61
CA ALA A 13 7.20 -0.42 14.33
C ALA A 13 7.58 -1.89 14.53
N GLU A 14 8.55 -2.18 15.40
CA GLU A 14 8.99 -3.53 15.74
C GLU A 14 7.87 -4.32 16.44
N THR A 15 7.23 -3.71 17.44
CA THR A 15 6.11 -4.30 18.18
C THR A 15 4.97 -4.67 17.25
N LEU A 16 4.62 -3.78 16.30
CA LEU A 16 3.59 -4.04 15.30
C LEU A 16 3.98 -5.21 14.39
N ALA A 17 5.24 -5.31 13.95
CA ALA A 17 5.70 -6.41 13.13
C ALA A 17 5.59 -7.75 13.86
N VAL A 18 6.09 -7.83 15.10
CA VAL A 18 6.02 -9.04 15.93
C VAL A 18 4.57 -9.44 16.19
N HIS A 19 3.73 -8.50 16.64
CA HIS A 19 2.33 -8.74 16.94
C HIS A 19 1.55 -9.28 15.72
N ASN A 20 1.72 -8.65 14.55
CA ASN A 20 0.99 -9.07 13.36
C ASN A 20 1.46 -10.44 12.82
N ILE A 21 2.76 -10.76 12.95
CA ILE A 21 3.29 -12.08 12.61
C ILE A 21 2.70 -13.14 13.55
N GLN A 22 2.63 -12.86 14.85
CA GLN A 22 1.98 -13.75 15.82
C GLN A 22 0.51 -13.96 15.49
N GLN A 23 -0.23 -12.88 15.21
CA GLN A 23 -1.64 -12.95 14.83
C GLN A 23 -1.87 -13.78 13.55
N TYR A 24 -0.98 -13.68 12.57
CA TYR A 24 -1.01 -14.51 11.37
C TYR A 24 -0.78 -15.99 11.69
N ASN A 25 0.17 -16.31 12.57
CA ASN A 25 0.47 -17.69 12.97
C ASN A 25 -0.66 -18.35 13.75
N THR A 26 -1.46 -17.57 14.50
CA THR A 26 -2.62 -18.08 15.25
C THR A 26 -3.92 -18.07 14.44
N LEU A 27 -3.91 -17.60 13.19
CA LEU A 27 -5.11 -17.52 12.37
C LEU A 27 -5.64 -18.92 12.05
N LEU A 28 -6.83 -19.22 12.56
CA LEU A 28 -7.54 -20.44 12.20
C LEU A 28 -8.02 -20.36 10.75
N LYS A 29 -7.50 -21.25 9.92
CA LYS A 29 -7.94 -21.49 8.54
C LYS A 29 -8.73 -22.80 8.48
N THR A 30 -9.67 -22.90 7.55
CA THR A 30 -10.32 -24.17 7.23
C THR A 30 -9.31 -25.17 6.68
N LYS A 31 -9.67 -26.45 6.57
CA LYS A 31 -8.81 -27.48 5.97
C LYS A 31 -8.35 -27.13 4.55
N ASP A 32 -9.18 -26.40 3.81
CA ASP A 32 -8.89 -25.93 2.45
C ASP A 32 -8.06 -24.63 2.41
N GLY A 33 -7.65 -24.10 3.56
CA GLY A 33 -6.84 -22.88 3.68
C GLY A 33 -7.63 -21.56 3.60
N PHE A 34 -8.96 -21.60 3.68
CA PHE A 34 -9.82 -20.42 3.65
C PHE A 34 -10.14 -19.89 5.05
N ALA A 35 -10.69 -18.68 5.13
CA ALA A 35 -11.19 -18.13 6.40
C ALA A 35 -12.48 -18.85 6.85
N ASP A 36 -12.66 -19.02 8.16
CA ASP A 36 -13.89 -19.60 8.74
C ASP A 36 -15.11 -18.73 8.43
N THR A 37 -16.08 -19.27 7.68
CA THR A 37 -17.26 -18.55 7.19
C THR A 37 -18.24 -18.14 8.30
N ARG A 38 -18.13 -18.74 9.49
CA ARG A 38 -18.88 -18.35 10.70
C ARG A 38 -18.41 -17.01 11.25
N ILE A 39 -17.13 -16.67 11.03
CA ILE A 39 -16.49 -15.43 11.49
C ILE A 39 -16.38 -14.43 10.33
N TRP A 40 -16.13 -14.93 9.12
CA TRP A 40 -15.76 -14.12 7.96
C TRP A 40 -16.83 -14.21 6.87
N LYS A 41 -17.26 -13.06 6.34
CA LYS A 41 -18.11 -12.96 5.16
C LYS A 41 -17.25 -12.52 3.98
N GLU A 42 -17.17 -13.37 2.94
CA GLU A 42 -16.46 -13.03 1.70
C GLU A 42 -17.13 -11.80 1.04
N LEU A 43 -16.32 -10.82 0.66
CA LEU A 43 -16.75 -9.62 -0.06
C LEU A 43 -16.34 -9.67 -1.53
N ARG A 44 -15.12 -10.14 -1.80
CA ARG A 44 -14.53 -10.14 -3.13
C ARG A 44 -13.60 -11.33 -3.31
N ARG A 45 -13.53 -11.84 -4.54
CA ARG A 45 -12.56 -12.84 -4.99
C ARG A 45 -12.04 -12.43 -6.37
N LYS A 46 -10.73 -12.23 -6.49
CA LYS A 46 -10.08 -11.83 -7.74
C LYS A 46 -8.58 -12.12 -7.69
N ASP A 47 -7.95 -12.42 -8.82
CA ASP A 47 -6.49 -12.52 -8.97
C ASP A 47 -5.81 -13.42 -7.90
N GLY A 48 -6.40 -14.59 -7.61
CA GLY A 48 -5.85 -15.54 -6.64
C GLY A 48 -6.03 -15.17 -5.17
N VAL A 49 -6.70 -14.05 -4.86
CA VAL A 49 -6.98 -13.61 -3.49
C VAL A 49 -8.47 -13.50 -3.20
N ARG A 50 -8.80 -13.64 -1.91
CA ARG A 50 -10.15 -13.46 -1.36
C ARG A 50 -10.10 -12.46 -0.23
N ILE A 51 -11.07 -11.55 -0.22
CA ILE A 51 -11.20 -10.49 0.77
C ILE A 51 -12.48 -10.73 1.54
N TYR A 52 -12.37 -10.68 2.85
CA TYR A 52 -13.42 -10.95 3.81
C TYR A 52 -13.61 -9.75 4.72
N ARG A 53 -14.85 -9.53 5.16
CA ARG A 53 -15.13 -8.73 6.35
C ARG A 53 -15.46 -9.63 7.52
N GLU A 54 -15.11 -9.20 8.71
CA GLU A 54 -15.55 -9.87 9.93
C GLU A 54 -17.05 -9.67 10.11
N ARG A 55 -17.73 -10.71 10.57
CA ARG A 55 -19.15 -10.66 10.95
C ARG A 55 -19.23 -10.05 12.34
N SER A 56 -20.13 -9.09 12.52
CA SER A 56 -20.47 -8.59 13.84
C SER A 56 -20.99 -9.75 14.69
N ARG A 57 -20.45 -9.93 15.89
CA ARG A 57 -21.04 -10.84 16.86
C ARG A 57 -22.16 -10.07 17.56
N HIS A 58 -23.38 -10.59 17.53
CA HIS A 58 -24.59 -9.99 18.13
C HIS A 58 -24.54 -9.99 19.67
N ASN A 59 -23.47 -9.47 20.25
CA ASN A 59 -23.26 -9.36 21.70
C ASN A 59 -23.40 -7.91 22.19
N GLY A 60 -23.82 -6.99 21.33
CA GLY A 60 -24.00 -5.56 21.68
C GLY A 60 -22.71 -4.76 21.86
N LEU A 61 -21.53 -5.36 21.69
CA LEU A 61 -20.26 -4.66 21.74
C LEU A 61 -19.90 -4.02 20.38
N PRO A 62 -19.49 -2.74 20.35
CA PRO A 62 -18.91 -2.15 19.15
C PRO A 62 -17.71 -2.99 18.69
N THR A 63 -17.76 -3.49 17.46
CA THR A 63 -16.65 -4.24 16.86
C THR A 63 -15.96 -3.34 15.85
N THR A 64 -14.66 -3.12 15.99
CA THR A 64 -13.87 -2.32 15.05
C THR A 64 -14.00 -2.91 13.63
N PRO A 65 -14.46 -2.12 12.64
CA PRO A 65 -14.55 -2.53 11.25
C PRO A 65 -13.24 -3.15 10.74
N SER A 66 -13.35 -4.32 10.12
CA SER A 66 -12.20 -5.20 9.94
C SER A 66 -12.25 -5.97 8.61
N LEU A 67 -11.11 -6.03 7.93
CA LEU A 67 -10.90 -6.78 6.69
C LEU A 67 -9.76 -7.80 6.84
N LEU A 68 -9.94 -8.93 6.17
CA LEU A 68 -8.95 -9.99 6.00
C LEU A 68 -8.80 -10.32 4.52
N LEU A 69 -7.58 -10.41 4.03
CA LEU A 69 -7.24 -10.93 2.71
C LEU A 69 -6.40 -12.18 2.85
N LEU A 70 -6.80 -13.25 2.15
CA LEU A 70 -6.02 -14.48 2.02
C LEU A 70 -5.87 -14.84 0.55
N GLY A 71 -4.70 -15.31 0.15
CA GLY A 71 -4.50 -15.89 -1.17
C GLY A 71 -3.05 -16.04 -1.56
N THR A 72 -2.82 -16.12 -2.87
CA THR A 72 -1.47 -16.24 -3.44
C THR A 72 -1.30 -15.26 -4.59
N VAL A 73 -0.08 -14.78 -4.76
CA VAL A 73 0.33 -13.88 -5.85
C VAL A 73 1.54 -14.46 -6.57
N ASP A 74 1.65 -14.21 -7.86
CA ASP A 74 2.76 -14.73 -8.67
C ASP A 74 4.04 -13.93 -8.47
N GLY A 75 5.15 -14.61 -8.22
CA GLY A 75 6.48 -14.01 -8.11
C GLY A 75 7.34 -14.63 -7.01
N THR A 76 8.45 -13.97 -6.75
CA THR A 76 9.30 -14.24 -5.60
C THR A 76 8.99 -13.26 -4.46
N LEU A 77 9.31 -13.62 -3.22
CA LEU A 77 9.20 -12.73 -2.08
C LEU A 77 9.93 -11.41 -2.35
N ASP A 78 11.12 -11.47 -2.94
CA ASP A 78 11.93 -10.30 -3.27
C ASP A 78 11.26 -9.41 -4.31
N ASP A 79 10.60 -9.98 -5.33
CA ASP A 79 9.81 -9.18 -6.27
C ASP A 79 8.65 -8.46 -5.58
N ILE A 80 7.94 -9.15 -4.68
CA ILE A 80 6.82 -8.55 -3.96
C ILE A 80 7.29 -7.43 -3.02
N MET A 81 8.40 -7.65 -2.30
CA MET A 81 8.96 -6.66 -1.38
C MET A 81 9.56 -5.46 -2.14
N TYR A 82 10.24 -5.68 -3.27
CA TYR A 82 10.70 -4.61 -4.15
C TYR A 82 9.55 -3.79 -4.74
N GLY A 83 8.41 -4.43 -5.02
CA GLY A 83 7.18 -3.75 -5.41
C GLY A 83 6.55 -2.94 -4.27
N ALA A 84 6.66 -3.42 -3.03
CA ALA A 84 6.06 -2.80 -1.85
C ALA A 84 6.83 -1.55 -1.38
N VAL A 85 8.17 -1.64 -1.33
CA VAL A 85 9.02 -0.56 -0.79
C VAL A 85 8.90 0.71 -1.63
N ALA A 86 8.62 1.82 -0.96
CA ALA A 86 8.56 3.16 -1.52
C ALA A 86 8.87 4.17 -0.41
N THR A 87 10.06 4.76 -0.49
CA THR A 87 10.66 5.60 0.56
C THR A 87 10.58 7.09 0.28
N THR A 88 10.35 7.49 -0.97
CA THR A 88 10.23 8.90 -1.39
C THR A 88 8.84 9.21 -1.93
N ASP A 89 8.47 10.49 -1.96
CA ASP A 89 7.21 10.97 -2.55
C ASP A 89 7.04 10.48 -4.01
N GLU A 90 8.10 10.62 -4.83
CA GLU A 90 8.09 10.15 -6.22
C GLU A 90 7.87 8.63 -6.29
N ALA A 91 8.56 7.85 -5.44
CA ALA A 91 8.41 6.40 -5.41
C ALA A 91 7.02 5.96 -4.96
N ILE A 92 6.39 6.67 -4.01
CA ILE A 92 5.03 6.41 -3.57
C ILE A 92 4.04 6.71 -4.71
N ARG A 93 4.16 7.88 -5.35
CA ARG A 93 3.32 8.26 -6.49
C ARG A 93 3.39 7.23 -7.61
N ILE A 94 4.61 6.86 -8.02
CA ILE A 94 4.88 5.81 -9.00
C ILE A 94 4.18 4.51 -8.58
N LYS A 95 4.41 4.04 -7.35
CA LYS A 95 3.79 2.81 -6.83
C LYS A 95 2.27 2.89 -6.95
N SER A 96 1.65 3.95 -6.44
CA SER A 96 0.20 4.13 -6.41
C SER A 96 -0.43 4.19 -7.80
N THR A 97 0.22 4.83 -8.78
CA THR A 97 -0.25 4.81 -10.19
C THR A 97 -0.34 3.39 -10.74
N TYR A 98 0.67 2.54 -10.47
CA TYR A 98 0.71 1.18 -11.03
C TYR A 98 -0.10 0.17 -10.24
N THR A 99 -0.09 0.26 -8.91
CA THR A 99 -0.85 -0.64 -8.04
C THR A 99 -2.31 -0.23 -7.96
N LYS A 100 -2.68 0.99 -8.36
CA LYS A 100 -4.03 1.55 -8.25
C LYS A 100 -4.60 1.30 -6.85
N ASP A 101 -3.84 1.72 -5.84
CA ASP A 101 -4.17 1.53 -4.42
C ASP A 101 -5.12 2.60 -3.85
N GLY A 102 -5.52 3.57 -4.67
CA GLY A 102 -6.49 4.60 -4.32
C GLY A 102 -5.89 5.84 -3.64
N VAL A 103 -4.57 5.87 -3.45
CA VAL A 103 -3.86 7.07 -3.01
C VAL A 103 -3.91 8.11 -4.13
N ILE A 104 -4.45 9.28 -3.83
CA ILE A 104 -4.50 10.43 -4.74
C ILE A 104 -3.29 11.32 -4.53
N ASP A 105 -2.94 11.56 -3.26
CA ASP A 105 -1.79 12.37 -2.89
C ASP A 105 -1.10 11.78 -1.65
N SER A 106 0.18 12.07 -1.50
CA SER A 106 0.98 11.53 -0.41
C SER A 106 2.21 12.36 -0.12
N LYS A 107 2.63 12.34 1.14
CA LYS A 107 3.88 12.97 1.58
C LYS A 107 4.60 12.08 2.60
N VAL A 108 5.90 11.88 2.40
CA VAL A 108 6.79 11.38 3.46
C VAL A 108 7.09 12.55 4.38
N LEU A 109 6.57 12.46 5.60
CA LEU A 109 6.66 13.53 6.60
C LEU A 109 7.96 13.44 7.39
N HIS A 110 8.38 12.21 7.69
CA HIS A 110 9.62 11.96 8.41
C HIS A 110 10.14 10.55 8.12
N GLU A 111 11.43 10.42 7.85
CA GLU A 111 12.08 9.13 7.65
C GLU A 111 12.85 8.76 8.93
N LEU A 112 12.52 7.61 9.51
CA LEU A 112 13.10 7.10 10.77
C LEU A 112 14.23 6.11 10.51
N VAL A 113 14.09 5.30 9.45
CA VAL A 113 15.07 4.29 9.04
C VAL A 113 15.09 4.22 7.51
N GLN A 114 16.29 4.34 6.94
CA GLN A 114 16.55 4.21 5.50
C GLN A 114 16.93 2.76 5.12
N PRO A 115 16.52 2.28 3.94
CA PRO A 115 17.04 1.03 3.39
C PRO A 115 18.55 1.10 3.19
N THR A 116 19.20 -0.04 3.39
CA THR A 116 20.65 -0.21 3.13
C THR A 116 20.88 -1.23 2.02
N MET A 117 22.13 -1.41 1.60
CA MET A 117 22.47 -2.47 0.64
C MET A 117 22.26 -3.88 1.23
N ASP A 118 22.51 -4.03 2.54
CA ASP A 118 22.38 -5.30 3.25
C ASP A 118 20.92 -5.59 3.63
N ASP A 119 20.14 -4.55 3.93
CA ASP A 119 18.70 -4.64 4.18
C ASP A 119 17.91 -3.65 3.30
N PRO A 120 17.68 -3.99 2.02
CA PRO A 120 17.09 -3.07 1.03
C PRO A 120 15.57 -2.92 1.18
N PHE A 121 14.94 -3.72 2.03
CA PHE A 121 13.49 -3.68 2.23
C PHE A 121 13.10 -3.09 3.58
N HIS A 122 14.06 -2.90 4.50
CA HIS A 122 13.80 -2.30 5.78
C HIS A 122 13.73 -0.77 5.68
N HIS A 123 12.58 -0.23 6.06
CA HIS A 123 12.35 1.20 6.07
C HIS A 123 11.22 1.53 7.03
N VAL A 124 11.40 2.60 7.79
CA VAL A 124 10.42 3.10 8.76
C VAL A 124 10.26 4.60 8.53
N SER A 125 9.02 5.07 8.44
CA SER A 125 8.74 6.49 8.18
C SER A 125 7.33 6.87 8.61
N VAL A 126 7.11 8.15 8.87
CA VAL A 126 5.79 8.74 9.00
C VAL A 126 5.34 9.27 7.64
N LYS A 127 4.14 8.90 7.20
CA LYS A 127 3.55 9.30 5.93
C LYS A 127 2.15 9.83 6.09
N TRP A 128 1.84 10.86 5.30
CA TRP A 128 0.49 11.33 5.04
C TRP A 128 0.01 10.81 3.69
N ARG A 129 -1.26 10.37 3.61
CA ARG A 129 -1.89 9.90 2.36
C ARG A 129 -3.35 10.33 2.30
N LEU A 130 -3.75 10.84 1.14
CA LEU A 130 -5.14 11.19 0.80
C LEU A 130 -5.76 10.12 -0.09
N TYR A 131 -6.96 9.68 0.28
CA TYR A 131 -7.76 8.71 -0.46
C TYR A 131 -9.09 9.33 -0.90
N ASN A 132 -9.41 9.19 -2.19
CA ASN A 132 -10.70 9.56 -2.80
C ASN A 132 -11.19 11.00 -2.49
N ASN A 133 -10.30 11.95 -2.16
CA ASN A 133 -10.61 13.32 -1.72
C ASN A 133 -11.62 13.39 -0.55
N GLN A 134 -11.71 12.32 0.23
CA GLN A 134 -12.67 12.21 1.34
C GLN A 134 -11.96 11.95 2.65
N ARG A 135 -10.85 11.21 2.62
CA ARG A 135 -10.16 10.82 3.85
C ARG A 135 -8.65 10.90 3.72
N ASP A 136 -8.01 11.47 4.73
CA ASP A 136 -6.57 11.41 4.89
C ASP A 136 -6.16 10.52 6.06
N TYR A 137 -4.92 10.04 6.02
CA TYR A 137 -4.31 9.23 7.08
C TYR A 137 -2.90 9.71 7.32
N VAL A 138 -2.56 9.88 8.60
CA VAL A 138 -1.18 10.06 9.07
C VAL A 138 -0.76 8.79 9.79
N SER A 139 0.29 8.15 9.30
CA SER A 139 0.62 6.78 9.69
C SER A 139 2.11 6.53 9.76
N LEU A 140 2.49 5.69 10.72
CA LEU A 140 3.77 5.01 10.78
C LEU A 140 3.74 3.85 9.78
N ASP A 141 4.57 3.96 8.76
CA ASP A 141 4.79 2.95 7.75
C ASP A 141 6.11 2.21 8.06
N THR A 142 6.04 0.88 8.18
CA THR A 142 7.22 0.02 8.30
C THR A 142 7.16 -1.13 7.30
N THR A 143 8.29 -1.44 6.68
CA THR A 143 8.46 -2.56 5.76
C THR A 143 9.76 -3.28 6.08
N GLY A 144 9.85 -4.57 5.75
CA GLY A 144 11.06 -5.35 5.98
C GLY A 144 10.84 -6.85 5.77
N ILE A 145 11.87 -7.63 6.08
CA ILE A 145 11.80 -9.09 6.09
C ILE A 145 12.14 -9.59 7.49
N ALA A 146 11.18 -10.28 8.11
CA ALA A 146 11.37 -10.99 9.36
C ALA A 146 11.77 -12.45 9.10
N HIS A 147 12.47 -13.04 10.06
CA HIS A 147 12.84 -14.45 10.03
C HIS A 147 12.10 -15.20 11.15
N THR A 148 11.46 -16.31 10.80
CA THR A 148 10.83 -17.19 11.80
C THR A 148 11.89 -18.01 12.52
N VAL A 149 11.51 -18.65 13.64
CA VAL A 149 12.37 -19.61 14.36
C VAL A 149 12.86 -20.75 13.44
N LYS A 150 12.07 -21.10 12.42
CA LYS A 150 12.41 -22.11 11.40
C LYS A 150 13.27 -21.54 10.26
N ARG A 151 13.78 -20.31 10.40
CA ARG A 151 14.53 -19.55 9.39
C ARG A 151 13.75 -19.28 8.10
N GLU A 152 12.42 -19.35 8.13
CA GLU A 152 11.58 -18.93 7.00
C GLU A 152 11.55 -17.40 6.92
N ARG A 153 11.62 -16.85 5.70
CA ARG A 153 11.52 -15.41 5.44
C ARG A 153 10.05 -15.00 5.32
N ILE A 154 9.65 -13.97 6.06
CA ILE A 154 8.33 -13.34 5.99
C ILE A 154 8.54 -11.86 5.68
N GLY A 155 8.15 -11.44 4.48
CA GLY A 155 8.10 -10.02 4.15
C GLY A 155 6.89 -9.37 4.81
N TYR A 156 7.04 -8.16 5.35
CA TYR A 156 5.95 -7.41 5.96
C TYR A 156 5.89 -5.98 5.43
N ASN A 157 4.69 -5.41 5.38
CA ASN A 157 4.46 -4.00 5.12
C ASN A 157 3.25 -3.55 5.95
N ILE A 158 3.49 -2.66 6.90
CA ILE A 158 2.54 -2.23 7.92
C ILE A 158 2.37 -0.73 7.81
N SER A 159 1.13 -0.29 7.98
CA SER A 159 0.71 1.11 7.98
C SER A 159 -0.23 1.29 9.16
N HIS A 160 0.23 1.96 10.21
CA HIS A 160 -0.52 2.18 11.45
C HIS A 160 -0.69 3.66 11.73
N SER A 161 -1.93 4.12 11.92
CA SER A 161 -2.20 5.54 12.14
C SER A 161 -1.66 6.00 13.48
N VAL A 162 -1.01 7.15 13.49
CA VAL A 162 -0.42 7.77 14.69
C VAL A 162 -0.84 9.23 14.73
N ALA A 163 -1.19 9.71 15.92
CA ALA A 163 -1.64 11.07 16.11
C ALA A 163 -0.45 12.00 16.41
N PHE A 164 -0.40 13.12 15.71
CA PHE A 164 0.57 14.18 15.94
C PHE A 164 -0.17 15.50 16.11
N ALA A 165 -0.05 16.13 17.27
CA ALA A 165 -0.69 17.42 17.55
C ALA A 165 -0.27 18.51 16.54
N GLN A 166 0.96 18.42 16.03
CA GLN A 166 1.50 19.35 15.03
C GLN A 166 0.98 19.14 13.60
N ILE A 167 0.19 18.09 13.34
CA ILE A 167 -0.40 17.82 12.02
C ILE A 167 -1.92 17.97 12.12
N PRO A 168 -2.45 19.19 11.90
CA PRO A 168 -3.88 19.43 12.00
C PRO A 168 -4.65 18.60 10.98
N GLY A 169 -5.92 18.39 11.28
CA GLY A 169 -6.88 17.83 10.35
C GLY A 169 -7.18 18.79 9.19
N LEU A 170 -7.82 18.27 8.15
CA LEU A 170 -8.23 19.02 6.95
C LEU A 170 -9.76 19.14 6.83
N GLU A 171 -10.49 18.79 7.89
CA GLU A 171 -11.95 18.75 7.95
C GLU A 171 -12.54 20.15 7.75
N ASP A 172 -12.12 21.12 8.57
CA ASP A 172 -12.70 22.46 8.57
C ASP A 172 -12.35 23.25 7.30
N THR A 173 -11.21 22.95 6.68
CA THR A 173 -10.69 23.71 5.54
C THR A 173 -11.03 23.09 4.19
N HIS A 174 -11.11 21.76 4.10
CA HIS A 174 -11.27 21.03 2.84
C HIS A 174 -12.37 19.96 2.89
N GLY A 175 -13.03 19.75 4.03
CA GLY A 175 -14.03 18.69 4.19
C GLY A 175 -13.46 17.28 4.14
N ILE A 176 -12.15 17.13 4.40
CA ILE A 176 -11.45 15.84 4.37
C ILE A 176 -11.35 15.29 5.80
N GLU A 177 -11.92 14.10 6.01
CA GLU A 177 -11.94 13.42 7.31
C GLU A 177 -10.63 12.67 7.59
N ARG A 178 -9.97 12.99 8.71
CA ARG A 178 -8.83 12.23 9.24
C ARG A 178 -9.29 10.90 9.75
N GLY A 179 -8.96 9.83 9.04
CA GLY A 179 -9.25 8.47 9.45
C GLY A 179 -8.14 7.88 10.31
N ASN A 180 -8.50 6.86 11.11
CA ASN A 180 -7.53 5.97 11.74
C ASN A 180 -7.64 4.56 11.13
N MET A 181 -6.49 3.97 10.82
CA MET A 181 -6.37 2.60 10.36
C MET A 181 -5.12 1.91 10.87
N SER A 182 -5.18 0.58 10.93
CA SER A 182 -4.03 -0.29 11.12
C SER A 182 -4.10 -1.40 10.08
N VAL A 183 -3.20 -1.39 9.09
CA VAL A 183 -3.17 -2.38 8.00
C VAL A 183 -1.80 -3.04 7.94
N CYS A 184 -1.77 -4.36 8.07
CA CYS A 184 -0.57 -5.18 7.92
C CYS A 184 -0.72 -6.15 6.76
N SER A 185 0.26 -6.17 5.86
CA SER A 185 0.42 -7.19 4.83
C SER A 185 1.63 -8.07 5.12
N LEU A 186 1.45 -9.38 5.08
CA LEU A 186 2.50 -10.38 5.23
C LEU A 186 2.61 -11.24 3.97
N TYR A 187 3.84 -11.57 3.62
CA TYR A 187 4.20 -12.30 2.40
C TYR A 187 5.14 -13.44 2.74
N ARG A 188 4.79 -14.66 2.32
CA ARG A 188 5.61 -15.85 2.54
C ARG A 188 5.80 -16.62 1.25
N GLN A 189 7.04 -16.96 0.90
CA GLN A 189 7.30 -17.78 -0.29
C GLN A 189 6.64 -19.16 -0.12
N LYS A 190 5.77 -19.56 -1.05
CA LYS A 190 5.06 -20.85 -1.00
C LYS A 190 5.63 -21.86 -1.99
N THR A 191 5.94 -21.43 -3.20
CA THR A 191 6.68 -22.19 -4.23
C THR A 191 7.73 -21.27 -4.84
N PRO A 192 8.65 -21.74 -5.71
CA PRO A 192 9.62 -20.86 -6.39
C PRO A 192 9.00 -19.70 -7.19
N THR A 193 7.72 -19.79 -7.54
CA THR A 193 7.02 -18.82 -8.40
C THR A 193 5.77 -18.21 -7.77
N THR A 194 5.43 -18.58 -6.53
CA THR A 194 4.23 -18.08 -5.84
C THR A 194 4.50 -17.69 -4.40
N VAL A 195 3.87 -16.60 -3.97
CA VAL A 195 3.96 -16.02 -2.63
C VAL A 195 2.56 -16.05 -2.00
N GLU A 196 2.44 -16.63 -0.81
CA GLU A 196 1.25 -16.49 0.04
C GLU A 196 1.12 -15.04 0.49
N CYS A 197 -0.08 -14.49 0.39
CA CYS A 197 -0.43 -13.13 0.76
C CYS A 197 -1.49 -13.17 1.87
N TYR A 198 -1.17 -12.53 2.99
CA TYR A 198 -2.08 -12.25 4.09
C TYR A 198 -2.17 -10.75 4.28
N VAL A 199 -3.37 -10.19 4.40
CA VAL A 199 -3.54 -8.80 4.82
C VAL A 199 -4.61 -8.71 5.90
N ARG A 200 -4.32 -7.99 6.97
CA ARG A 200 -5.28 -7.67 8.03
C ARG A 200 -5.38 -6.17 8.20
N GLY A 201 -6.60 -5.67 8.25
CA GLY A 201 -6.88 -4.23 8.33
C GLY A 201 -7.98 -3.93 9.32
N PHE A 202 -7.76 -2.92 10.15
CA PHE A 202 -8.73 -2.37 11.08
C PHE A 202 -8.92 -0.89 10.74
N PHE A 203 -10.17 -0.44 10.78
CA PHE A 203 -10.55 0.90 10.35
C PHE A 203 -11.47 1.52 11.38
N ASP A 204 -11.21 2.77 11.71
CA ASP A 204 -12.09 3.63 12.47
C ASP A 204 -12.80 4.57 11.50
N PHE A 205 -14.11 4.40 11.37
CA PHE A 205 -14.97 5.28 10.59
C PHE A 205 -15.77 6.09 11.61
N HIS A 206 -15.67 7.41 11.62
CA HIS A 206 -16.26 8.28 12.66
C HIS A 206 -17.80 8.38 12.60
N THR A 207 -18.49 7.32 12.18
CA THR A 207 -19.94 7.25 12.08
C THR A 207 -20.50 6.01 12.77
N GLN A 208 -21.59 6.20 13.51
CA GLN A 208 -22.38 5.12 14.10
C GLN A 208 -23.32 4.45 13.08
N ASN A 209 -23.40 4.97 11.85
CA ASN A 209 -24.24 4.40 10.80
C ASN A 209 -23.59 3.14 10.20
N GLU A 210 -24.11 1.97 10.57
CA GLU A 210 -23.61 0.67 10.12
C GLU A 210 -23.61 0.52 8.59
N MET A 211 -24.58 1.13 7.89
CA MET A 211 -24.66 1.09 6.43
C MET A 211 -23.49 1.86 5.80
N VAL A 212 -23.18 3.06 6.32
CA VAL A 212 -22.05 3.88 5.84
C VAL A 212 -20.71 3.19 6.14
N ASN A 213 -20.59 2.57 7.31
CA ASN A 213 -19.41 1.75 7.66
C ASN A 213 -19.24 0.57 6.72
N THR A 214 -20.35 -0.12 6.41
CA THR A 214 -20.34 -1.24 5.46
C THR A 214 -19.94 -0.78 4.06
N MET A 215 -20.46 0.36 3.58
CA MET A 215 -20.08 0.93 2.29
C MET A 215 -18.60 1.34 2.25
N SER A 216 -18.10 1.97 3.32
CA SER A 216 -16.69 2.36 3.45
C SER A 216 -15.76 1.14 3.45
N LEU A 217 -16.13 0.05 4.13
CA LEU A 217 -15.42 -1.23 4.05
C LEU A 217 -15.44 -1.83 2.64
N GLN A 218 -16.57 -1.78 1.94
CA GLN A 218 -16.68 -2.30 0.58
C GLN A 218 -15.80 -1.53 -0.42
N ALA A 219 -15.75 -0.20 -0.29
CA ALA A 219 -14.86 0.65 -1.07
C ALA A 219 -13.38 0.32 -0.76
N THR A 220 -13.04 0.20 0.52
CA THR A 220 -11.68 -0.16 0.96
C THR A 220 -11.27 -1.56 0.44
N ALA A 221 -12.17 -2.54 0.53
CA ALA A 221 -11.96 -3.88 -0.01
C ALA A 221 -11.76 -3.87 -1.54
N ALA A 222 -12.33 -2.90 -2.28
CA ALA A 222 -12.05 -2.75 -3.71
C ALA A 222 -10.58 -2.38 -3.96
N LEU A 223 -10.06 -1.43 -3.19
CA LEU A 223 -8.69 -0.92 -3.28
C LEU A 223 -7.65 -1.97 -2.90
N TRP A 224 -7.99 -2.91 -2.01
CA TRP A 224 -7.13 -4.04 -1.61
C TRP A 224 -6.77 -5.00 -2.75
N SER A 225 -7.43 -4.92 -3.91
CA SER A 225 -6.94 -5.59 -5.12
C SER A 225 -5.53 -5.12 -5.52
N SER A 226 -5.08 -3.96 -5.04
CA SER A 226 -3.71 -3.47 -5.26
C SER A 226 -2.62 -4.38 -4.68
N PHE A 227 -2.92 -5.16 -3.63
CA PHE A 227 -1.95 -6.07 -3.01
C PHE A 227 -1.47 -7.17 -3.96
N THR A 228 -2.25 -7.53 -5.00
CA THR A 228 -1.84 -8.51 -6.01
C THR A 228 -0.94 -7.91 -7.09
N ARG A 229 -0.90 -6.59 -7.23
CA ARG A 229 -0.16 -5.86 -8.28
C ARG A 229 1.28 -5.49 -7.91
N LYS A 230 1.77 -5.92 -6.75
CA LYS A 230 3.14 -5.63 -6.27
C LYS A 230 4.22 -6.16 -7.23
N ARG A 231 4.06 -7.38 -7.75
CA ARG A 231 4.98 -7.97 -8.75
C ARG A 231 5.04 -7.12 -10.02
N SER A 232 3.90 -6.66 -10.53
CA SER A 232 3.85 -5.81 -11.73
C SER A 232 4.58 -4.49 -11.51
N CYS A 233 4.40 -3.87 -10.33
CA CYS A 233 5.14 -2.67 -9.95
C CYS A 233 6.66 -2.93 -9.91
N ALA A 234 7.08 -4.06 -9.34
CA ALA A 234 8.49 -4.47 -9.29
C ALA A 234 9.11 -4.65 -10.67
N VAL A 235 8.43 -5.38 -11.57
CA VAL A 235 8.88 -5.58 -12.96
C VAL A 235 9.06 -4.24 -13.65
N LEU A 236 8.10 -3.33 -13.50
CA LEU A 236 8.17 -2.04 -14.14
C LEU A 236 9.30 -1.16 -13.60
N LYS A 237 9.51 -1.13 -12.28
CA LYS A 237 10.67 -0.45 -11.67
C LYS A 237 11.98 -0.97 -12.28
N LYS A 238 12.12 -2.30 -12.47
CA LYS A 238 13.31 -2.91 -13.10
C LYS A 238 13.44 -2.51 -14.58
N LEU A 239 12.35 -2.48 -15.34
CA LEU A 239 12.35 -2.07 -16.75
C LEU A 239 12.76 -0.59 -16.91
N VAL A 240 12.17 0.31 -16.11
CA VAL A 240 12.52 1.74 -16.11
C VAL A 240 14.00 1.93 -15.78
N TRP A 241 14.50 1.23 -14.76
CA TRP A 241 15.92 1.28 -14.42
C TRP A 241 16.82 0.81 -15.58
N ARG A 242 16.48 -0.31 -16.24
CA ARG A 242 17.24 -0.81 -17.39
C ARG A 242 17.22 0.18 -18.56
N MET A 243 16.06 0.79 -18.86
CA MET A 243 15.94 1.80 -19.91
C MET A 243 16.83 3.01 -19.62
N ARG A 244 16.78 3.57 -18.39
CA ARG A 244 17.64 4.69 -17.98
C ARG A 244 19.13 4.38 -18.15
N LYS A 245 19.55 3.20 -17.70
CA LYS A 245 20.94 2.74 -17.82
C LYS A 245 21.36 2.61 -19.30
N SER A 246 20.48 2.11 -20.17
CA SER A 246 20.76 1.97 -21.60
C SER A 246 20.75 3.31 -22.36
N SER A 247 19.97 4.29 -21.91
CA SER A 247 19.85 5.60 -22.55
C SER A 247 20.85 6.64 -22.05
N GLY A 248 21.64 6.34 -21.02
CA GLY A 248 22.53 7.31 -20.36
C GLY A 248 21.79 8.46 -19.65
N CYS A 249 20.46 8.38 -19.54
CA CYS A 249 19.62 9.43 -18.97
C CYS A 249 19.45 9.20 -17.46
N THR A 250 20.07 10.06 -16.64
CA THR A 250 20.00 10.06 -15.17
C THR A 250 18.83 10.86 -14.61
N THR A 251 17.99 11.49 -15.45
CA THR A 251 16.89 12.34 -14.99
C THR A 251 15.76 11.51 -14.35
N SER A 252 15.30 11.93 -13.16
CA SER A 252 14.13 11.35 -12.49
C SER A 252 12.87 11.54 -13.34
N LEU A 253 11.91 10.63 -13.20
CA LEU A 253 10.66 10.71 -13.97
C LEU A 253 9.77 11.68 -13.20
N SER A 254 9.85 12.97 -13.54
CA SER A 254 8.72 13.85 -13.30
C SER A 254 7.57 13.35 -14.17
N LEU A 255 6.66 12.56 -13.59
CA LEU A 255 5.32 12.44 -14.15
C LEU A 255 4.76 13.87 -14.16
N SER A 256 4.42 14.38 -15.35
CA SER A 256 3.73 15.65 -15.47
C SER A 256 2.44 15.57 -14.64
N ASP A 257 2.18 16.62 -13.87
CA ASP A 257 1.00 16.76 -13.02
C ASP A 257 -0.22 17.11 -13.91
N ASP A 258 -0.56 16.22 -14.84
CA ASP A 258 -1.72 16.42 -15.71
C ASP A 258 -2.97 15.95 -14.96
N ARG A 259 -3.47 16.82 -14.08
CA ARG A 259 -4.87 16.78 -13.64
C ARG A 259 -5.77 16.98 -14.87
N PRO A 260 -6.83 16.18 -15.07
CA PRO A 260 -7.77 16.44 -16.16
C PRO A 260 -8.61 17.67 -15.82
N SER A 261 -8.17 18.85 -16.25
CA SER A 261 -9.00 20.05 -16.32
C SER A 261 -9.91 19.97 -17.55
N VAL A 262 -11.21 20.02 -17.29
CA VAL A 262 -12.26 20.07 -18.31
C VAL A 262 -12.12 21.37 -19.13
N THR A 263 -12.15 21.21 -20.46
CA THR A 263 -12.29 22.23 -21.52
C THR A 263 -11.23 23.33 -21.65
N GLN A 264 -10.34 23.17 -22.64
CA GLN A 264 -10.24 24.01 -23.85
C GLN A 264 -9.14 23.43 -24.77
N GLN A 265 -9.49 23.09 -26.01
CA GLN A 265 -8.53 22.58 -27.00
C GLN A 265 -7.55 23.69 -27.43
N PRO A 266 -6.22 23.48 -27.36
CA PRO A 266 -5.25 24.30 -28.07
C PRO A 266 -5.06 23.78 -29.51
N PRO A 267 -4.70 24.65 -30.47
CA PRO A 267 -4.49 24.23 -31.85
C PRO A 267 -3.28 23.31 -31.99
N ALA A 268 -3.38 22.37 -32.93
CA ALA A 268 -2.38 21.34 -33.16
C ALA A 268 -1.02 21.94 -33.59
N HIS A 269 0.01 21.77 -32.76
CA HIS A 269 1.40 21.97 -33.18
C HIS A 269 1.89 20.72 -33.91
N ILE A 270 2.08 20.84 -35.22
CA ILE A 270 2.74 19.81 -36.04
C ILE A 270 4.23 19.78 -35.65
N ARG A 271 4.62 18.83 -34.80
CA ARG A 271 6.04 18.51 -34.57
C ARG A 271 6.53 17.57 -35.68
N GLY A 272 7.38 18.09 -36.56
CA GLY A 272 7.94 17.33 -37.69
C GLY A 272 8.99 16.26 -37.36
N ARG A 273 9.37 16.06 -36.08
CA ARG A 273 10.38 15.05 -35.68
C ARG A 273 10.11 14.45 -34.29
N CYS A 274 10.40 13.15 -34.17
CA CYS A 274 10.42 12.41 -32.91
C CYS A 274 11.70 12.74 -32.13
N ALA A 275 11.60 12.97 -30.81
CA ALA A 275 12.76 13.25 -29.95
C ALA A 275 13.56 11.99 -29.54
N ILE A 276 13.12 10.80 -29.96
CA ILE A 276 13.69 9.50 -29.52
C ILE A 276 14.39 8.76 -30.67
N CYS A 277 14.13 9.11 -31.94
CA CYS A 277 14.78 8.45 -33.07
C CYS A 277 14.91 9.39 -34.29
N PRO A 278 15.84 9.13 -35.23
CA PRO A 278 16.14 10.04 -36.34
C PRO A 278 15.10 10.01 -37.47
N LYS A 279 13.92 9.40 -37.28
CA LYS A 279 12.89 9.32 -38.34
C LYS A 279 12.05 10.60 -38.39
N SER A 280 12.00 11.22 -39.56
CA SER A 280 11.04 12.28 -39.88
C SER A 280 9.77 11.68 -40.46
N PHE A 281 8.59 12.13 -40.00
CA PHE A 281 7.34 11.87 -40.71
C PHE A 281 7.17 12.96 -41.77
N GLY A 282 7.59 12.66 -43.00
CA GLY A 282 7.25 13.43 -44.19
C GLY A 282 6.16 12.68 -44.96
N PHE A 283 5.06 13.35 -45.27
CA PHE A 283 4.09 12.87 -46.25
C PHE A 283 4.57 13.30 -47.64
N LEU A 284 4.58 12.37 -48.59
CA LEU A 284 4.39 12.65 -50.02
C LEU A 284 2.89 12.88 -50.24
#